data_AF-A0A2G6I1M7-F1
#
_entry.id   AF-A0A2G6I1M7-F1
#
_cell.length_a   1.000
_cell.length_b   1.000
_cell.length_c   1.000
_cell.angle_alpha   90.00
_cell.angle_beta   90.00
_cell.angle_gamma   90.00
#
_symmetry.space_group_name_H-M   'P 1'
#
loop_
_entity.id
_entity.type
_entity.pdbx_description
1 polymer ?
#
loop_
_entity_poly.entity_id
_entity_poly.type
_entity_poly.pdbx_seq_one_letter_code
_entity_poly.pdbx_strand_id
1 'polypeptide(L)'
;MYVVSMEVNYADEARTFFKIQLGRYLQECPSRSFSGLPEHDAVMSIIKDAWVELRSSVCISSMSPSGRRALYSTTLIFFPTFVADGGQNCITADFVRGTRISHSPVSVPLCPELDS
;
A
#
# COMPACT_ATOMS: atom_id res chain seq x y z
N MET A 1 41.90 11.69 -17.00
CA MET A 1 40.68 10.89 -16.80
C MET A 1 39.83 11.64 -15.79
N TYR A 2 38.83 12.41 -16.23
CA TYR A 2 37.99 13.20 -15.33
C TYR A 2 36.98 12.26 -14.68
N VAL A 3 37.13 11.99 -13.38
CA VAL A 3 36.07 11.40 -12.58
C VAL A 3 35.01 12.48 -12.44
N VAL A 4 33.96 12.38 -13.27
CA VAL A 4 32.74 13.17 -13.07
C VAL A 4 32.16 12.68 -11.75
N SER A 5 32.38 13.44 -10.69
CA SER A 5 31.66 13.26 -9.42
C SER A 5 30.19 13.51 -9.71
N MET A 6 29.44 12.44 -10.00
CA MET A 6 27.99 12.49 -10.08
C MET A 6 27.49 12.86 -8.69
N GLU A 7 27.07 14.12 -8.52
CA GLU A 7 26.33 14.52 -7.33
C GLU A 7 25.07 13.65 -7.23
N VAL A 8 24.96 12.92 -6.13
CA VAL A 8 23.78 12.12 -5.85
C VAL A 8 22.67 13.06 -5.42
N ASN A 9 21.64 13.23 -6.26
CA ASN A 9 20.44 13.95 -5.85
C ASN A 9 19.61 13.09 -4.91
N TYR A 10 19.86 13.25 -3.61
CA TYR A 10 19.20 12.47 -2.57
C TYR A 10 17.67 12.58 -2.57
N ALA A 11 17.09 13.69 -3.05
CA ALA A 11 15.64 13.84 -3.15
C ALA A 11 15.07 12.93 -4.25
N ASP A 12 15.75 12.82 -5.38
CA ASP A 12 15.33 11.94 -6.50
C ASP A 12 15.53 10.46 -6.15
N GLU A 13 16.60 10.13 -5.44
CA GLU A 13 16.85 8.77 -4.94
C GLU A 13 15.79 8.36 -3.92
N ALA A 14 15.43 9.25 -2.98
CA ALA A 14 14.35 9.01 -2.03
C ALA A 14 13.02 8.80 -2.76
N ARG A 15 12.65 9.67 -3.72
CA ARG A 15 11.43 9.51 -4.53
C ARG A 15 11.41 8.17 -5.28
N THR A 16 12.56 7.75 -5.81
CA THR A 16 12.69 6.47 -6.52
C THR A 16 12.46 5.30 -5.57
N PHE A 17 13.09 5.31 -4.39
CA PHE A 17 12.89 4.30 -3.36
C PHE A 17 11.43 4.21 -2.93
N PHE A 18 10.80 5.35 -2.63
CA PHE A 18 9.39 5.41 -2.27
C PHE A 18 8.49 4.83 -3.36
N LYS A 19 8.72 5.18 -4.62
CA LYS A 19 7.92 4.66 -5.74
C LYS A 19 8.03 3.14 -5.87
N ILE A 20 9.22 2.58 -5.68
CA ILE A 20 9.44 1.12 -5.75
C ILE A 20 8.70 0.42 -4.61
N GLN A 21 8.89 0.88 -3.37
CA GLN A 21 8.32 0.21 -2.21
C GLN A 21 6.80 0.38 -2.12
N LEU A 22 6.30 1.57 -2.45
CA LEU A 22 4.86 1.81 -2.56
C LEU A 22 4.22 0.94 -3.65
N GLY A 23 4.87 0.81 -4.80
CA GLY A 23 4.39 -0.05 -5.89
C GLY A 23 4.26 -1.51 -5.47
N ARG A 24 5.19 -2.02 -4.66
CA ARG A 24 5.14 -3.39 -4.12
C ARG A 24 4.02 -3.58 -3.15
N TYR A 25 3.91 -2.68 -2.18
CA TYR A 25 2.85 -2.72 -1.20
C TYR A 25 1.47 -2.74 -1.88
N LEU A 26 1.22 -1.84 -2.82
CA LEU A 26 -0.05 -1.79 -3.55
C LEU A 26 -0.29 -3.01 -4.45
N GLN A 27 0.76 -3.72 -4.89
CA GLN A 27 0.60 -4.98 -5.63
C GLN A 27 0.13 -6.13 -4.73
N GLU A 28 0.46 -6.10 -3.44
CA GLU A 28 0.04 -7.08 -2.45
C GLU A 28 -1.39 -6.80 -1.94
N CYS A 29 -1.85 -5.54 -2.01
CA CYS A 29 -3.23 -5.16 -1.69
C CYS A 29 -4.22 -5.64 -2.76
N PRO A 30 -5.32 -6.35 -2.39
CA PRO A 30 -6.34 -6.81 -3.35
C PRO A 30 -6.97 -5.68 -4.18
N SER A 31 -7.22 -4.53 -3.55
CA SER A 31 -7.81 -3.34 -4.18
C SER A 31 -6.79 -2.50 -4.97
N ARG A 32 -5.49 -2.77 -4.82
CA ARG A 32 -4.38 -1.93 -5.29
C ARG A 32 -4.48 -0.46 -4.85
N SER A 33 -5.14 -0.24 -3.72
CA SER A 33 -5.36 1.07 -3.12
C SER A 33 -5.25 0.96 -1.61
N PHE A 34 -4.99 2.09 -0.96
CA PHE A 34 -5.20 2.20 0.47
C PHE A 34 -6.70 2.10 0.80
N SER A 35 -7.01 1.41 1.88
CA SER A 35 -8.27 1.37 2.62
C SER A 35 -8.60 2.68 3.32
N GLY A 36 -7.59 3.49 3.67
CA GLY A 36 -7.81 4.80 4.30
C GLY A 36 -6.53 5.58 4.60
N LEU A 37 -6.72 6.82 5.09
CA LEU A 37 -5.62 7.70 5.50
C LEU A 37 -4.70 7.09 6.58
N PRO A 38 -5.21 6.39 7.61
CA PRO A 38 -4.33 5.80 8.64
C PRO A 38 -3.35 4.76 8.07
N GLU A 39 -3.82 3.95 7.12
CA GLU A 39 -2.97 2.97 6.43
C GLU A 39 -1.94 3.67 5.55
N HIS A 40 -2.38 4.66 4.75
CA HIS A 40 -1.47 5.47 3.94
C HIS A 40 -0.33 6.06 4.78
N ASP A 41 -0.67 6.70 5.90
CA ASP A 41 0.31 7.37 6.75
C ASP A 41 1.27 6.39 7.42
N ALA A 42 0.76 5.24 7.87
CA ALA A 42 1.58 4.18 8.43
C ALA A 42 2.55 3.59 7.39
N VAL A 43 2.08 3.28 6.18
CA VAL A 43 2.91 2.75 5.09
C VAL A 43 3.99 3.76 4.70
N MET A 44 3.63 5.04 4.56
CA MET A 44 4.61 6.09 4.23
C MET A 44 5.66 6.28 5.33
N SER A 45 5.27 6.18 6.61
CA SER A 45 6.20 6.23 7.73
C SER A 45 7.20 5.06 7.67
N ILE A 46 6.72 3.84 7.45
CA ILE A 46 7.57 2.65 7.39
C ILE A 46 8.57 2.77 6.24
N ILE A 47 8.14 3.20 5.05
CA ILE A 47 9.03 3.41 3.90
C ILE A 47 10.08 4.48 4.21
N LYS A 48 9.68 5.55 4.90
CA LYS A 48 10.59 6.63 5.31
C LYS A 48 11.65 6.10 6.28
N ASP A 49 11.27 5.33 7.28
CA ASP A 49 12.19 4.79 8.27
C ASP A 49 13.17 3.82 7.63
N ALA A 50 12.69 2.93 6.75
CA ALA A 50 13.53 2.04 5.96
C ALA A 50 14.52 2.79 5.05
N TRP A 51 14.11 3.92 4.47
CA TRP A 51 15.02 4.77 3.68
C TRP A 51 16.13 5.39 4.53
N VAL A 52 15.79 5.86 5.74
CA VAL A 52 16.78 6.42 6.68
C VAL A 52 17.78 5.34 7.11
N GLU A 53 17.30 4.12 7.40
CA GLU A 53 18.14 2.99 7.79
C GLU A 53 19.02 2.49 6.65
N LEU A 54 18.50 2.39 5.43
CA LEU A 54 19.28 2.01 4.26
C LEU A 54 20.43 3.00 4.00
N ARG A 55 20.16 4.29 4.20
CA ARG A 55 21.16 5.35 4.05
C ARG A 55 22.23 5.34 5.13
N SER A 56 21.88 4.98 6.36
CA SER A 56 22.85 4.92 7.46
C SER A 56 23.72 3.67 7.38
N SER A 57 23.19 2.57 6.85
CA SER A 57 23.88 1.27 6.76
C SER A 57 24.77 1.11 5.53
N VAL A 58 24.47 1.79 4.42
CA VAL A 58 25.17 1.59 3.14
C VAL A 58 25.74 2.89 2.58
N CYS A 59 26.95 2.84 2.03
CA CYS A 59 27.54 3.95 1.29
C CYS A 59 26.90 4.07 -0.11
N ILE A 60 25.66 4.56 -0.17
CA ILE A 60 24.89 4.75 -1.41
C ILE A 60 25.63 5.65 -2.41
N SER A 61 26.40 6.62 -1.93
CA SER A 61 27.19 7.54 -2.77
C SER A 61 28.31 6.84 -3.55
N SER A 62 28.82 5.71 -3.05
CA SER A 62 29.86 4.93 -3.73
C SER A 62 29.33 3.99 -4.82
N MET A 63 28.01 3.79 -4.87
CA MET A 63 27.37 2.88 -5.82
C MET A 63 27.05 3.57 -7.14
N SER A 64 27.18 2.82 -8.24
CA SER A 64 26.70 3.26 -9.55
C SER A 64 25.17 3.43 -9.53
N PRO A 65 24.58 4.25 -10.42
CA PRO A 65 23.13 4.44 -10.50
C PRO A 65 22.35 3.11 -10.64
N SER A 66 22.87 2.18 -11.45
CA SER A 66 22.31 0.83 -11.62
C SER A 66 22.39 0.01 -10.33
N GLY A 67 23.51 0.10 -9.60
CA GLY A 67 23.70 -0.56 -8.31
C GLY A 67 22.74 -0.04 -7.25
N ARG A 68 22.53 1.29 -7.19
CA ARG A 68 21.55 1.91 -6.28
C ARG A 68 20.13 1.44 -6.57
N ARG A 69 19.72 1.43 -7.84
CA ARG A 69 18.39 0.95 -8.23
C ARG A 69 18.19 -0.53 -7.90
N ALA A 70 19.22 -1.36 -8.10
CA ALA A 70 19.20 -2.75 -7.69
C ALA A 70 19.05 -2.88 -6.17
N LEU A 71 19.82 -2.12 -5.39
CA LEU A 71 19.72 -2.06 -3.93
C LEU A 71 18.28 -1.75 -3.48
N TYR A 72 17.67 -0.69 -4.02
CA TYR A 72 16.30 -0.30 -3.68
C TYR A 72 15.29 -1.38 -4.00
N SER A 73 15.52 -2.12 -5.09
CA SER A 73 14.68 -3.25 -5.48
C SER A 73 14.96 -4.48 -4.61
N THR A 74 16.15 -4.66 -4.06
CA THR A 74 16.43 -5.81 -3.18
C THR A 74 16.06 -5.55 -1.73
N THR A 75 15.88 -4.29 -1.32
CA THR A 75 15.40 -3.94 0.02
C THR A 75 13.97 -4.46 0.21
N LEU A 76 13.80 -5.31 1.22
CA LEU A 76 12.52 -5.85 1.64
C LEU A 76 12.00 -5.04 2.84
N ILE A 77 10.75 -4.63 2.75
CA ILE A 77 10.03 -3.96 3.83
C ILE A 77 8.81 -4.82 4.15
N PHE A 78 8.63 -5.16 5.42
CA PHE A 78 7.45 -5.86 5.88
C PHE A 78 6.39 -4.84 6.31
N PHE A 79 5.26 -4.84 5.62
CA PHE A 79 4.13 -3.99 5.94
C PHE A 79 3.15 -4.74 6.86
N PRO A 80 2.58 -4.09 7.89
CA PRO A 80 1.55 -4.70 8.69
C PRO A 80 0.29 -4.94 7.84
N THR A 81 -0.48 -5.95 8.20
CA THR A 81 -1.77 -6.21 7.56
C THR A 81 -2.79 -5.18 8.03
N PHE A 82 -3.29 -4.38 7.10
CA PHE A 82 -4.40 -3.47 7.37
C PHE A 82 -5.69 -4.16 6.95
N VAL A 83 -6.52 -4.49 7.93
CA VAL A 83 -7.85 -4.99 7.66
C VAL A 83 -8.72 -3.77 7.39
N ALA A 84 -8.99 -3.49 6.12
CA ALA A 84 -10.10 -2.62 5.77
C ALA A 84 -11.35 -3.25 6.37
N ASP A 85 -11.97 -2.61 7.36
CA ASP A 85 -13.26 -3.04 7.89
C ASP A 85 -14.35 -2.68 6.86
N GLY A 86 -14.19 -3.24 5.66
CA GLY A 86 -15.03 -3.01 4.50
C GLY A 86 -16.32 -3.78 4.67
N GLY A 87 -17.34 -3.12 5.23
CA GLY A 87 -18.71 -3.53 5.03
C GLY A 87 -19.29 -4.55 6.01
N GLN A 88 -18.49 -5.34 6.71
CA GLN A 88 -19.04 -6.46 7.49
C GLN A 88 -19.74 -6.04 8.80
N ASN A 89 -19.47 -4.83 9.30
CA ASN A 89 -20.12 -4.26 10.48
C ASN A 89 -20.82 -2.92 10.21
N CYS A 90 -21.19 -2.64 8.96
CA CYS A 90 -21.93 -1.43 8.65
C CYS A 90 -23.39 -1.56 9.11
N ILE A 91 -23.77 -0.77 10.11
CA ILE A 91 -25.17 -0.63 10.50
C ILE A 91 -25.82 0.41 9.59
N THR A 92 -26.68 -0.03 8.68
CA THR A 92 -27.55 0.89 7.94
C THR A 92 -28.56 1.50 8.92
N ALA A 93 -28.55 2.83 9.07
CA ALA A 93 -29.44 3.54 9.97
C ALA A 93 -30.26 4.59 9.20
N ASP A 94 -31.55 4.67 9.53
CA ASP A 94 -32.44 5.76 9.14
C ASP A 94 -32.34 6.86 10.21
N PHE A 95 -31.60 7.92 9.91
CA PHE A 95 -31.41 9.05 10.85
C PHE A 95 -32.64 9.93 11.00
N VAL A 96 -33.58 9.89 10.05
CA VAL A 96 -34.83 10.65 10.15
C VAL A 96 -35.76 9.98 11.16
N ARG A 97 -35.76 8.64 11.19
CA ARG A 97 -36.63 7.84 12.06
C ARG A 97 -35.92 7.30 13.31
N GLY A 98 -34.61 7.45 13.41
CA GLY A 98 -33.80 6.96 14.53
C GLY A 98 -33.77 5.43 14.64
N THR A 99 -33.87 4.71 13.52
CA THR A 99 -34.01 3.24 13.52
C THR A 99 -32.96 2.55 12.66
N ARG A 100 -32.59 1.32 13.04
CA ARG A 100 -31.71 0.46 12.23
C ARG A 100 -32.51 -0.13 11.07
N ILE A 101 -32.02 0.04 9.85
CA ILE A 101 -32.58 -0.59 8.65
C ILE A 101 -32.07 -2.02 8.62
N SER A 102 -32.93 -2.95 9.04
CA SER A 102 -32.65 -4.38 8.97
C SER A 102 -32.95 -4.84 7.54
N HIS A 103 -31.92 -5.10 6.72
CA HIS A 103 -32.15 -5.84 5.48
C HIS A 103 -32.50 -7.29 5.85
N SER A 104 -33.78 -7.61 5.82
CA SER A 104 -34.23 -9.00 5.71
C SER A 104 -33.58 -9.59 4.45
N PRO A 105 -32.92 -10.77 4.52
CA PRO A 105 -32.51 -11.46 3.31
C PRO A 105 -33.76 -11.72 2.48
N VAL A 106 -33.82 -11.10 1.30
CA VAL A 106 -34.86 -11.39 0.31
C VAL A 106 -34.67 -12.86 -0.08
N SER A 107 -35.55 -13.73 0.42
CA SER A 107 -35.67 -15.11 -0.05
C SER A 107 -36.03 -15.04 -1.53
N VAL A 108 -35.04 -15.23 -2.40
CA VAL A 108 -35.24 -15.39 -3.82
C VAL A 108 -36.07 -16.67 -4.01
N PRO A 109 -37.23 -16.63 -4.68
CA PRO A 109 -37.99 -17.85 -4.94
C PRO A 109 -37.12 -18.79 -5.79
N LEU A 110 -36.95 -20.04 -5.35
CA LEU A 110 -36.38 -21.09 -6.20
C LEU A 110 -37.21 -21.16 -7.49
N CYS A 111 -36.52 -21.10 -8.62
CA CYS A 111 -37.13 -21.29 -9.93
C CYS A 111 -37.84 -22.66 -9.99
N PRO A 112 -39.02 -22.77 -10.59
CA PRO A 112 -39.67 -24.06 -10.77
C PRO A 112 -38.87 -24.92 -11.77
N GLU A 113 -38.66 -26.19 -11.43
CA GLU A 113 -38.15 -27.23 -12.31
C GLU A 113 -38.96 -27.26 -13.62
N LEU A 114 -38.28 -27.11 -14.76
CA LEU A 114 -38.82 -27.46 -16.06
C LEU A 114 -38.70 -28.98 -16.22
N ASP A 115 -39.82 -29.67 -16.06
CA ASP A 115 -39.99 -31.06 -16.48
C ASP A 115 -40.38 -31.07 -17.96
N SER A 116 -39.49 -31.57 -18.83
CA SER A 116 -39.78 -32.10 -20.17
C SER A 116 -38.59 -32.89 -20.72
#